data_AF-A0A6B3HT06-F1
#
_entry.id   AF-A0A6B3HT06-F1
#
_cell.length_a   1.000
_cell.length_b   1.000
_cell.length_c   1.000
_cell.angle_alpha   90.00
_cell.angle_beta   90.00
_cell.angle_gamma   90.00
#
_symmetry.space_group_name_H-M   'P 1'
#
loop_
_entity.id
_entity.type
_entity.pdbx_description
1 polymer ?
#
loop_
_entity_poly.entity_id
_entity_poly.type
_entity_poly.pdbx_seq_one_letter_code
_entity_poly.pdbx_strand_id
1 'polypeptide(L)'
;MSNSAAYEWSYVDVEAERRRELRAQLAQETARSHHLRGQAKSLRRAYRTAKIDVDVITVPASADSTELALALDSARRINQQAEAELSRAAADVWSLVPAETEERPTARPATARASAGDGRTARGGEERAAQVRAAALVEAEALLERDGP
;
A
#
# COMPACT_ATOMS: atom_id res chain seq x y z
N MET A 1 -16.88 54.98 13.13
CA MET A 1 -15.45 54.64 13.27
C MET A 1 -15.37 53.58 14.35
N SER A 2 -14.85 52.37 14.23
CA SER A 2 -14.38 51.54 13.11
C SER A 2 -14.46 50.11 13.68
N ASN A 3 -15.33 49.27 13.13
CA ASN A 3 -15.51 47.89 13.61
C ASN A 3 -15.05 46.85 12.57
N SER A 4 -14.49 47.32 11.44
CA SER A 4 -14.03 46.49 10.34
C SER A 4 -12.76 45.71 10.68
N ALA A 5 -11.84 46.31 11.42
CA ALA A 5 -10.55 45.67 11.74
C ALA A 5 -10.70 44.44 12.66
N ALA A 6 -11.65 44.44 13.60
CA ALA A 6 -11.88 43.30 14.48
C ALA A 6 -12.58 42.12 13.77
N TYR A 7 -13.48 42.42 12.82
CA TYR A 7 -14.16 41.39 12.01
C TYR A 7 -13.23 40.74 10.99
N GLU A 8 -12.32 41.51 10.40
CA GLU A 8 -11.39 41.03 9.37
C GLU A 8 -10.38 40.02 9.94
N TRP A 9 -9.87 40.24 11.16
CA TRP A 9 -8.99 39.28 11.83
C TRP A 9 -9.70 37.96 12.14
N SER A 10 -10.93 38.01 12.65
CA SER A 10 -11.69 36.80 12.98
C SER A 10 -12.00 35.93 11.75
N TYR A 11 -12.23 36.52 10.59
CA TYR A 11 -12.51 35.76 9.36
C TYR A 11 -11.27 35.06 8.82
N VAL A 12 -10.12 35.75 8.83
CA VAL A 12 -8.84 35.19 8.36
C VAL A 12 -8.42 34.00 9.23
N ASP A 13 -8.62 34.06 10.54
CA ASP A 13 -8.31 32.96 11.46
C ASP A 13 -9.23 31.75 11.23
N VAL A 14 -10.53 31.97 11.01
CA VAL A 14 -11.49 30.90 10.70
C VAL A 14 -11.14 30.22 9.37
N GLU A 15 -10.81 31.00 8.34
CA GLU A 15 -10.45 30.48 7.02
C GLU A 15 -9.07 29.78 7.03
N ALA A 16 -8.14 30.22 7.87
CA ALA A 16 -6.88 29.52 8.09
C ALA A 16 -7.10 28.15 8.75
N GLU A 17 -7.92 28.08 9.80
CA GLU A 17 -8.21 26.81 10.48
C GLU A 17 -8.96 25.85 9.57
N ARG A 18 -9.96 26.34 8.83
CA ARG A 18 -10.68 25.52 7.84
C ARG A 18 -9.75 24.91 6.80
N ARG A 19 -8.80 25.69 6.26
CA ARG A 19 -7.80 25.17 5.32
C ARG A 19 -6.89 24.13 5.96
N ARG A 20 -6.51 24.31 7.23
CA ARG A 20 -5.70 23.35 7.99
C ARG A 20 -6.44 22.02 8.18
N GLU A 21 -7.71 22.06 8.55
CA GLU A 21 -8.56 20.87 8.70
C GLU A 21 -8.72 20.13 7.38
N LEU A 22 -9.04 20.84 6.28
CA LEU A 22 -9.20 20.23 4.97
C LEU A 22 -7.90 19.58 4.49
N ARG A 23 -6.74 20.20 4.74
CA ARG A 23 -5.44 19.59 4.43
C ARG A 23 -5.15 18.35 5.25
N ALA A 24 -5.52 18.34 6.54
CA ALA A 24 -5.37 17.15 7.36
C ALA A 24 -6.22 15.99 6.83
N GLN A 25 -7.47 16.27 6.43
CA GLN A 25 -8.35 15.27 5.81
C GLN A 25 -7.81 14.81 4.45
N LEU A 26 -7.30 15.73 3.62
CA LEU A 26 -6.70 15.38 2.33
C LEU A 26 -5.46 14.47 2.53
N ALA A 27 -4.61 14.77 3.51
CA ALA A 27 -3.45 13.94 3.83
C ALA A 27 -3.85 12.51 4.24
N GLN A 28 -4.96 12.35 4.97
CA GLN A 28 -5.52 11.03 5.29
C GLN A 28 -5.96 10.27 4.03
N GLU A 29 -6.69 10.95 3.13
CA GLU A 29 -7.11 10.32 1.86
C GLU A 29 -5.92 10.00 0.95
N THR A 30 -4.87 10.84 0.93
CA THR A 30 -3.63 10.54 0.21
C THR A 30 -2.93 9.31 0.77
N ALA A 31 -2.83 9.19 2.10
CA ALA A 31 -2.28 8.00 2.75
C ALA A 31 -3.08 6.73 2.40
N ARG A 32 -4.42 6.85 2.36
CA ARG A 32 -5.30 5.77 1.90
C ARG A 32 -5.04 5.40 0.45
N SER A 33 -4.91 6.36 -0.48
CA SER A 33 -4.57 6.07 -1.89
C SER A 33 -3.24 5.31 -2.00
N HIS A 34 -2.23 5.68 -1.21
CA HIS A 34 -0.96 4.95 -1.17
C HIS A 34 -1.10 3.51 -0.65
N HIS A 35 -1.93 3.29 0.37
CA HIS A 35 -2.23 1.96 0.88
C HIS A 35 -2.91 1.09 -0.20
N LEU A 36 -3.95 1.61 -0.85
CA LEU A 36 -4.66 0.93 -1.94
C LEU A 36 -3.73 0.62 -3.12
N ARG A 37 -2.83 1.54 -3.47
CA ARG A 37 -1.81 1.30 -4.50
C ARG A 37 -0.86 0.16 -4.11
N GLY A 38 -0.52 0.05 -2.83
CA GLY A 38 0.24 -1.07 -2.27
C GLY A 38 -0.49 -2.39 -2.43
N GLN A 39 -1.77 -2.44 -2.07
CA GLN A 39 -2.63 -3.62 -2.25
C GLN A 39 -2.74 -4.01 -3.73
N ALA A 40 -3.02 -3.06 -4.62
CA ALA A 40 -3.07 -3.28 -6.07
C ALA A 40 -1.76 -3.84 -6.63
N LYS A 41 -0.61 -3.39 -6.12
CA LYS A 41 0.71 -3.90 -6.51
C LYS A 41 0.92 -5.33 -6.02
N SER A 42 0.52 -5.65 -4.79
CA SER A 42 0.61 -7.00 -4.24
C SER A 42 -0.30 -7.97 -5.01
N LEU A 43 -1.53 -7.56 -5.30
CA LEU A 43 -2.47 -8.34 -6.10
C LEU A 43 -1.91 -8.60 -7.51
N ARG A 44 -1.37 -7.57 -8.18
CA ARG A 44 -0.69 -7.70 -9.49
C ARG A 44 0.48 -8.69 -9.47
N ARG A 45 1.23 -8.76 -8.37
CA ARG A 45 2.37 -9.67 -8.23
C ARG A 45 1.93 -11.12 -8.06
N ALA A 46 0.88 -11.36 -7.28
CA ALA A 46 0.31 -12.69 -7.10
C ALA A 46 -0.48 -13.14 -8.34
N TYR A 47 -1.22 -12.22 -8.96
CA TYR A 47 -2.16 -12.48 -10.05
C TYR A 47 -1.94 -11.44 -11.15
N ARG A 48 -1.12 -11.80 -12.15
CA ARG A 48 -0.68 -10.89 -13.24
C ARG A 48 -1.83 -10.33 -14.10
N THR A 49 -3.04 -10.89 -14.00
CA THR A 49 -4.23 -10.46 -14.75
C THR A 49 -4.92 -9.24 -14.15
N ALA A 50 -4.68 -8.91 -12.87
CA ALA A 50 -5.31 -7.76 -12.23
C ALA A 50 -4.75 -6.43 -12.80
N LYS A 51 -5.59 -5.63 -13.48
CA LYS A 51 -5.22 -4.31 -14.00
C LYS A 51 -5.94 -3.22 -13.21
N ILE A 52 -5.42 -2.92 -12.02
CA ILE A 52 -6.00 -1.93 -11.12
C ILE A 52 -5.03 -0.78 -10.98
N ASP A 53 -5.47 0.41 -11.33
CA ASP A 53 -4.71 1.65 -11.17
C ASP A 53 -5.36 2.52 -10.10
N VAL A 54 -4.52 3.10 -9.25
CA VAL A 54 -4.95 3.91 -8.11
C VAL A 54 -4.27 5.25 -8.23
N ASP A 55 -5.07 6.28 -8.53
CA ASP A 55 -4.60 7.64 -8.67
C ASP A 55 -4.43 8.32 -7.31
N VAL A 56 -3.51 9.29 -7.27
CA VAL A 56 -3.23 10.09 -6.07
C VAL A 56 -3.42 11.55 -6.44
N ILE A 57 -4.34 12.23 -5.75
CA ILE A 57 -4.54 13.67 -5.92
C ILE A 57 -3.47 14.42 -5.13
N THR A 58 -2.85 15.40 -5.78
CA THR A 58 -1.94 16.35 -5.15
C THR A 58 -2.49 17.76 -5.33
N VAL A 59 -2.33 18.59 -4.30
CA VAL A 59 -2.88 19.95 -4.26
C VAL A 59 -1.75 20.92 -3.87
N PRO A 60 -1.62 22.08 -4.53
CA PRO A 60 -0.57 23.04 -4.21
C PRO A 60 -0.75 23.64 -2.80
N ALA A 61 0.36 24.06 -2.19
CA ALA A 61 0.35 24.70 -0.86
C ALA A 61 -0.40 26.05 -0.84
N SER A 62 -0.58 26.68 -2.00
CA SER A 62 -1.33 27.93 -2.15
C SER A 62 -2.84 27.74 -2.29
N ALA A 63 -3.34 26.50 -2.37
CA ALA A 63 -4.75 26.25 -2.61
C ALA A 63 -5.65 26.84 -1.52
N ASP A 64 -6.79 27.40 -1.95
CA ASP A 64 -7.81 27.93 -1.05
C ASP A 64 -8.71 26.80 -0.50
N SER A 65 -9.63 27.13 0.41
CA SER A 65 -10.52 26.12 1.02
C SER A 65 -11.49 25.48 0.03
N THR A 66 -11.88 26.18 -1.04
CA THR A 66 -12.80 25.65 -2.04
C THR A 66 -12.09 24.63 -2.91
N GLU A 67 -10.89 24.96 -3.38
CA GLU A 67 -10.02 24.03 -4.10
C GLU A 67 -9.68 22.80 -3.24
N LEU A 68 -9.37 23.00 -1.96
CA LEU A 68 -9.11 21.90 -1.03
C LEU A 68 -10.33 21.00 -0.80
N ALA A 69 -11.53 21.58 -0.68
CA ALA A 69 -12.76 20.80 -0.53
C ALA A 69 -13.08 19.98 -1.79
N LEU A 70 -12.97 20.57 -2.97
CA LEU A 70 -13.18 19.88 -4.25
C LEU A 70 -12.15 18.76 -4.47
N ALA A 71 -10.89 19.01 -4.10
CA ALA A 71 -9.84 18.00 -4.16
C ALA A 71 -10.11 16.86 -3.18
N LEU A 72 -10.57 17.15 -1.96
CA LEU A 72 -10.93 16.15 -0.97
C LEU A 72 -12.10 15.27 -1.43
N ASP A 73 -13.16 15.88 -1.97
CA ASP A 73 -14.30 15.13 -2.51
C ASP A 73 -13.92 14.28 -3.72
N SER A 74 -12.98 14.75 -4.53
CA SER A 74 -12.44 13.97 -5.65
C SER A 74 -11.58 12.81 -5.16
N ALA A 75 -10.72 13.04 -4.15
CA ALA A 75 -9.85 12.03 -3.57
C ALA A 75 -10.67 10.90 -2.93
N ARG A 76 -11.73 11.26 -2.20
CA ARG A 76 -12.70 10.30 -1.62
C ARG A 76 -13.35 9.44 -2.70
N ARG A 77 -13.84 10.05 -3.79
CA ARG A 77 -14.47 9.32 -4.89
C ARG A 77 -13.49 8.35 -5.56
N ILE A 78 -12.27 8.80 -5.84
CA ILE A 78 -11.22 7.94 -6.41
C ILE A 78 -10.88 6.78 -5.48
N ASN A 79 -10.70 7.03 -4.18
CA ASN A 79 -10.40 5.99 -3.21
C ASN A 79 -11.53 4.96 -3.09
N GLN A 80 -12.79 5.40 -3.06
CA GLN A 80 -13.95 4.51 -3.04
C GLN A 80 -14.04 3.65 -4.30
N GLN A 81 -13.79 4.24 -5.47
CA GLN A 81 -13.77 3.50 -6.73
C GLN A 81 -12.63 2.46 -6.75
N ALA A 82 -11.42 2.87 -6.38
CA ALA A 82 -10.26 1.98 -6.30
C ALA A 82 -10.49 0.80 -5.34
N GLU A 83 -11.13 1.04 -4.20
CA GLU A 83 -11.52 -0.03 -3.26
C GLU A 83 -12.54 -1.00 -3.86
N ALA A 84 -13.55 -0.49 -4.56
CA ALA A 84 -14.54 -1.33 -5.22
C ALA A 84 -13.89 -2.19 -6.32
N GLU A 85 -12.98 -1.61 -7.12
CA GLU A 85 -12.24 -2.32 -8.15
C GLU A 85 -11.29 -3.37 -7.54
N LEU A 86 -10.58 -3.04 -6.46
CA LEU A 86 -9.77 -3.99 -5.70
C LEU A 86 -10.59 -5.16 -5.16
N SER A 87 -11.75 -4.86 -4.59
CA SER A 87 -12.64 -5.88 -4.03
C SER A 87 -13.17 -6.81 -5.12
N ARG A 88 -13.57 -6.26 -6.28
CA ARG A 88 -14.01 -7.06 -7.44
C ARG A 88 -12.89 -7.92 -7.99
N ALA A 89 -11.71 -7.35 -8.23
CA ALA A 89 -10.58 -8.09 -8.75
C ALA A 89 -10.09 -9.18 -7.79
N ALA A 90 -10.15 -8.94 -6.48
CA ALA A 90 -9.88 -9.97 -5.50
C ALA A 90 -10.93 -11.09 -5.60
N ALA A 91 -12.23 -10.77 -5.67
CA ALA A 91 -13.29 -11.75 -5.84
C ALA A 91 -13.17 -12.56 -7.14
N ASP A 92 -12.81 -11.93 -8.25
CA ASP A 92 -12.54 -12.59 -9.53
C ASP A 92 -11.41 -13.61 -9.40
N VAL A 93 -10.33 -13.23 -8.72
CA VAL A 93 -9.22 -14.13 -8.43
C VAL A 93 -9.63 -15.34 -7.58
N TRP A 94 -10.48 -15.14 -6.56
CA TRP A 94 -10.94 -16.23 -5.69
C TRP A 94 -12.03 -17.09 -6.32
N SER A 95 -12.82 -16.54 -7.24
CA SER A 95 -13.89 -17.24 -7.97
C SER A 95 -13.40 -17.96 -9.22
N LEU A 96 -12.16 -17.72 -9.66
CA LEU A 96 -11.41 -18.67 -10.45
C LEU A 96 -11.21 -19.94 -9.61
N VAL A 97 -12.24 -20.79 -9.60
CA VAL A 97 -12.10 -22.21 -9.25
C VAL A 97 -10.87 -22.67 -9.99
N PRO A 98 -9.81 -23.17 -9.31
CA PRO A 98 -8.73 -23.81 -10.03
C PRO A 98 -9.41 -24.89 -10.84
N ALA A 99 -9.50 -24.69 -12.16
CA ALA A 99 -9.90 -25.76 -13.07
C ALA A 99 -9.01 -26.92 -12.64
N GLU A 100 -9.64 -27.95 -12.07
CA GLU A 100 -8.94 -29.09 -11.54
C GLU A 100 -7.93 -29.47 -12.61
N THR A 101 -6.65 -29.33 -12.28
CA THR A 101 -5.56 -29.90 -13.07
C THR A 101 -5.66 -31.41 -12.92
N GLU A 102 -6.73 -32.00 -13.44
CA GLU A 102 -6.73 -33.35 -13.95
C GLU A 102 -5.83 -33.34 -15.18
N GLU A 103 -4.53 -33.57 -14.97
CA GLU A 103 -3.75 -34.37 -15.90
C GLU A 103 -2.46 -34.88 -15.23
N ARG A 104 -2.62 -36.08 -14.67
CA ARG A 104 -1.70 -37.23 -14.63
C ARG A 104 -0.21 -37.02 -14.24
N PRO A 105 0.29 -37.77 -13.25
CA PRO A 105 1.72 -37.92 -13.05
C PRO A 105 2.27 -38.83 -14.17
N THR A 106 2.96 -38.26 -15.15
CA THR A 106 3.86 -39.04 -16.00
C THR A 106 5.29 -38.75 -15.56
N ALA A 107 5.89 -39.78 -14.97
CA ALA A 107 7.26 -39.76 -14.53
C ALA A 107 8.26 -39.82 -15.72
N ARG A 108 9.41 -39.17 -15.49
CA ARG A 108 10.78 -39.36 -16.04
C ARG A 108 11.18 -38.70 -17.37
N PRO A 109 12.51 -38.46 -17.58
CA PRO A 109 13.62 -38.26 -16.63
C PRO A 109 14.38 -36.94 -16.86
N ALA A 110 15.18 -36.58 -15.86
CA ALA A 110 16.11 -35.46 -15.89
C ALA A 110 17.11 -35.57 -17.05
N THR A 111 17.20 -34.51 -17.86
CA THR A 111 18.43 -34.20 -18.59
C THR A 111 18.95 -32.85 -18.10
N ALA A 112 20.11 -32.92 -17.46
CA ALA A 112 20.85 -31.77 -16.99
C ALA A 112 21.23 -30.89 -18.19
N ARG A 113 20.85 -29.62 -18.15
CA ARG A 113 21.49 -28.58 -18.94
C ARG A 113 22.15 -27.60 -17.98
N ALA A 114 23.43 -27.87 -17.71
CA ALA A 114 24.32 -26.92 -17.10
C ALA A 114 24.34 -25.64 -17.96
N SER A 115 23.92 -24.53 -17.36
CA SER A 115 24.24 -23.19 -17.86
C SER A 115 24.84 -22.44 -16.69
N ALA A 116 26.16 -22.29 -16.73
CA ALA A 116 26.94 -21.54 -15.76
C ALA A 116 26.64 -20.03 -15.88
N GLY A 117 26.57 -19.35 -14.73
CA GLY A 117 26.35 -17.92 -14.55
C GLY A 117 25.17 -17.71 -13.59
N ASP A 118 25.30 -17.35 -12.32
CA ASP A 118 26.25 -16.40 -11.72
C ASP A 118 26.43 -16.76 -10.22
N GLY A 119 27.59 -17.29 -9.85
CA GLY A 119 27.87 -17.86 -8.52
C GLY A 119 28.09 -16.84 -7.38
N ARG A 120 27.63 -15.58 -7.54
CA ARG A 120 27.89 -14.50 -6.58
C ARG A 120 26.66 -14.07 -5.77
N THR A 121 25.44 -14.32 -6.25
CA THR A 121 24.20 -13.90 -5.56
C THR A 121 23.59 -14.98 -4.66
N ALA A 122 23.85 -16.26 -4.95
CA ALA A 122 23.31 -17.37 -4.13
C ALA A 122 23.95 -17.44 -2.72
N ARG A 123 25.27 -17.20 -2.60
CA ARG A 123 25.96 -17.23 -1.30
C ARG A 123 25.48 -16.12 -0.34
N GLY A 124 25.19 -14.93 -0.86
CA GLY A 124 24.69 -13.82 -0.05
C GLY A 124 23.24 -13.99 0.44
N GLY A 125 22.44 -14.80 -0.26
CA GLY A 125 21.08 -15.14 0.16
C GLY A 125 21.05 -16.12 1.34
N GLU A 126 21.92 -17.14 1.30
CA GLU A 126 22.05 -18.12 2.37
C GLU A 126 22.65 -17.52 3.65
N GLU A 127 23.66 -16.66 3.53
CA GLU A 127 24.22 -15.94 4.69
C GLU A 127 23.21 -15.02 5.35
N ARG A 128 22.40 -14.29 4.56
CA ARG A 128 21.33 -13.45 5.13
C ARG A 128 20.23 -14.27 5.78
N ALA A 129 19.82 -15.38 5.17
CA ALA A 129 18.85 -16.28 5.78
C ALA A 129 19.37 -16.93 7.07
N ALA A 130 20.67 -17.25 7.14
CA ALA A 130 21.32 -17.72 8.36
C ALA A 130 21.38 -16.64 9.45
N GLN A 131 21.69 -15.39 9.10
CA GLN A 131 21.69 -14.26 10.04
C GLN A 131 20.30 -13.97 10.60
N VAL A 132 19.26 -14.00 9.76
CA VAL A 132 17.87 -13.79 10.21
C VAL A 132 17.42 -14.92 11.14
N ARG A 133 17.80 -16.18 10.84
CA ARG A 133 17.51 -17.32 11.73
C ARG A 133 18.26 -17.23 13.07
N ALA A 134 19.52 -16.79 13.05
CA ALA A 134 20.29 -16.58 14.27
C ALA A 134 19.72 -15.45 15.13
N ALA A 135 19.32 -14.33 14.53
CA ALA A 135 18.69 -13.22 15.24
C ALA A 135 17.33 -13.62 15.85
N ALA A 136 16.52 -14.38 15.12
CA ALA A 136 15.24 -14.87 15.60
C ALA A 136 15.37 -15.87 16.77
N LEU A 137 16.44 -16.68 16.78
CA LEU A 137 16.72 -17.59 17.91
C LEU A 137 17.14 -16.83 19.17
N VAL A 138 17.97 -15.79 19.05
CA VAL A 138 18.38 -14.94 20.18
C VAL A 138 17.17 -14.18 20.76
N GLU A 139 16.27 -13.69 19.91
CA GLU A 139 15.06 -13.02 20.36
C GLU A 139 14.08 -13.98 21.05
N ALA A 140 13.97 -15.21 20.54
CA ALA A 140 13.16 -16.26 21.17
C ALA A 140 13.73 -16.72 22.53
N GLU A 141 15.05 -16.85 22.65
CA GLU A 141 15.73 -17.15 23.92
C GLU A 141 15.57 -16.00 24.93
N ALA A 142 15.69 -14.75 24.50
CA ALA A 142 15.46 -13.58 25.36
C ALA A 142 14.01 -13.46 25.85
N LEU A 143 13.03 -13.89 25.04
CA LEU A 143 11.63 -13.98 25.47
C LEU A 143 11.41 -15.13 26.46
N LEU A 144 12.09 -16.26 26.29
CA LEU A 144 12.05 -17.39 27.22
C LEU A 144 12.74 -17.10 28.56
N GLU A 145 13.81 -16.29 28.60
CA GLU A 145 14.43 -15.83 29.86
C GLU A 145 13.56 -14.79 30.58
N ARG A 146 12.79 -13.99 29.84
CA ARG A 146 11.86 -13.00 30.40
C ARG A 146 10.56 -13.63 30.94
N ASP A 147 10.15 -14.75 30.36
CA ASP A 147 8.95 -15.51 30.74
C ASP A 147 9.27 -16.86 31.43
N GLY A 148 10.52 -17.08 31.85
CA GLY A 148 10.90 -18.19 32.75
C GLY A 148 10.42 -17.93 34.19
N PRO A 149 10.09 -18.99 34.94
CA PRO A 149 8.99 -19.07 35.93
C PRO A 149 8.94 -18.00 37.02
#